data_AF-A0A141RQK6-F1
#
_entry.id   AF-A0A141RQK6-F1
#
_cell.length_a   1.000
_cell.length_b   1.000
_cell.length_c   1.000
_cell.angle_alpha   90.00
_cell.angle_beta   90.00
_cell.angle_gamma   90.00
#
_symmetry.space_group_name_H-M   'P 1'
#
loop_
_entity.id
_entity.type
_entity.pdbx_description
1 polymer ?
#
loop_
_entity_poly.entity_id
_entity_poly.type
_entity_poly.pdbx_seq_one_letter_code
_entity_poly.pdbx_strand_id
1 'polypeptide(L)' 'MSHQQIIQTLIEWIDEHIDQPLNIDVVAKKSGYSKWYLQRMFRTVMHQTLGDYIRQRRLLLAAQALRSTQRPIFDIA' A
#
# COMPACT_ATOMS: atom_id res chain seq x y z
N MET A 1 -15.00 16.62 -5.63
CA MET A 1 -13.82 15.79 -5.94
C MET A 1 -14.31 14.42 -6.37
N SER A 2 -13.80 13.85 -7.45
CA SER A 2 -14.23 12.52 -7.88
C SER A 2 -13.67 11.44 -6.94
N HIS A 3 -14.35 10.31 -6.78
CA HIS A 3 -13.85 9.18 -5.98
C HIS A 3 -12.46 8.71 -6.45
N GLN A 4 -12.15 8.87 -7.73
CA GLN A 4 -10.85 8.52 -8.30
C GLN A 4 -9.73 9.40 -7.77
N GLN A 5 -9.96 10.71 -7.62
CA GLN A 5 -8.96 11.63 -7.06
C GLN A 5 -8.65 11.32 -5.60
N ILE A 6 -9.68 11.03 -4.81
CA ILE A 6 -9.54 10.67 -3.40
C ILE A 6 -8.74 9.38 -3.23
N ILE A 7 -9.06 8.35 -4.03
CA ILE A 7 -8.35 7.07 -3.99
C ILE A 7 -6.90 7.22 -4.46
N GLN A 8 -6.64 8.06 -5.47
CA GLN A 8 -5.27 8.32 -5.94
C GLN A 8 -4.40 8.94 -4.84
N THR A 9 -4.87 10.01 -4.19
CA THR A 9 -4.15 10.63 -3.06
C THR A 9 -3.99 9.69 -1.88
N LEU A 10 -4.99 8.83 -1.64
CA LEU A 10 -4.89 7.81 -0.60
C LEU A 10 -3.82 6.77 -0.92
N ILE A 11 -3.72 6.35 -2.17
CA ILE A 11 -2.70 5.40 -2.65
C ILE A 11 -1.31 5.98 -2.48
N GLU A 12 -1.09 7.22 -2.89
CA GLU A 12 0.19 7.92 -2.71
C GLU A 12 0.60 7.92 -1.23
N TRP A 13 -0.35 8.27 -0.35
CA TRP A 13 -0.09 8.24 1.09
C TRP A 13 0.19 6.83 1.62
N ILE A 14 -0.52 5.80 1.15
CA ILE A 14 -0.26 4.40 1.51
C ILE A 14 1.13 3.98 1.08
N ASP A 15 1.54 4.31 -0.14
CA ASP A 15 2.85 3.96 -0.69
C ASP A 15 3.99 4.64 0.10
N GLU A 16 3.80 5.89 0.54
CA GLU A 16 4.75 6.59 1.43
C GLU A 16 4.88 5.97 2.82
N HIS A 17 3.83 5.29 3.31
CA HIS A 17 3.75 4.74 4.67
C HIS A 17 3.79 3.20 4.69
N ILE A 18 4.12 2.58 3.56
CA ILE A 18 3.98 1.13 3.34
C ILE A 18 4.87 0.27 4.26
N ASP A 19 6.00 0.83 4.68
CA ASP A 19 6.98 0.23 5.59
C ASP A 19 6.54 0.28 7.07
N GLN A 20 5.49 1.05 7.38
CA GLN A 20 4.91 1.13 8.71
C GLN A 20 3.80 0.09 8.88
N PRO A 21 3.40 -0.28 10.11
CA PRO A 21 2.24 -1.13 10.36
C PRO A 21 0.93 -0.44 9.94
N LEU A 22 0.61 -0.53 8.64
CA LEU A 22 -0.66 -0.12 8.06
C LEU A 22 -1.74 -1.17 8.36
N ASN A 23 -2.80 -0.73 9.04
CA ASN A 23 -4.05 -1.45 9.16
C ASN A 23 -5.19 -0.58 8.60
N ILE A 24 -6.35 -1.21 8.38
CA ILE A 24 -7.52 -0.51 7.84
C ILE A 24 -8.00 0.64 8.73
N ASP A 25 -7.84 0.55 10.05
CA ASP A 25 -8.19 1.60 11.00
C ASP A 25 -7.41 2.88 10.74
N VAL A 26 -6.10 2.75 10.53
CA VAL A 26 -5.19 3.87 10.25
C VAL A 26 -5.57 4.54 8.93
N VAL A 27 -5.80 3.75 7.88
CA VAL A 27 -6.17 4.27 6.56
C VAL A 27 -7.55 4.94 6.60
N ALA A 28 -8.52 4.35 7.31
CA ALA A 28 -9.85 4.94 7.53
C ALA A 28 -9.74 6.29 8.24
N LYS A 29 -8.99 6.35 9.35
CA LYS A 29 -8.76 7.59 10.11
C LYS A 29 -8.09 8.68 9.26
N LYS A 30 -7.12 8.33 8.42
CA LYS A 30 -6.47 9.27 7.49
C LYS A 30 -7.44 9.80 6.45
N SER A 31 -8.28 8.94 5.90
CA SER A 31 -9.24 9.30 4.84
C SER A 31 -10.46 10.09 5.34
N GLY A 32 -10.73 10.07 6.66
CA GLY A 32 -11.93 10.65 7.25
C GLY A 32 -13.21 9.83 7.01
N TYR A 33 -13.11 8.69 6.33
CA TYR A 33 -14.24 7.81 6.04
C TYR A 33 -14.33 6.63 7.01
N SER A 34 -15.53 6.08 7.15
CA SER A 34 -15.72 4.80 7.82
C SER A 34 -14.99 3.69 7.06
N LYS A 35 -14.53 2.64 7.77
CA LYS A 35 -13.86 1.48 7.17
C LYS A 35 -14.65 0.87 6.02
N TRP A 36 -15.96 0.71 6.22
CA TRP A 36 -16.87 0.12 5.24
C TRP A 36 -16.94 0.98 3.96
N TYR A 37 -17.11 2.29 4.11
CA TYR A 37 -17.18 3.19 2.97
C TYR A 37 -15.84 3.22 2.23
N LEU A 38 -14.74 3.29 2.97
CA LEU A 38 -13.39 3.26 2.41
C LEU A 38 -13.13 1.99 1.59
N GLN A 39 -13.43 0.82 2.15
CA GLN A 39 -13.25 -0.46 1.45
C GLN A 39 -14.11 -0.53 0.20
N ARG A 40 -15.36 -0.07 0.28
CA ARG A 40 -16.28 -0.06 -0.86
C ARG A 40 -15.77 0.87 -1.95
N MET A 41 -15.40 2.10 -1.61
CA MET A 41 -14.86 3.09 -2.54
C MET A 41 -13.56 2.60 -3.19
N PHE A 42 -12.63 2.06 -2.38
CA PHE A 42 -11.37 1.53 -2.87
C PHE A 42 -11.59 0.37 -3.84
N ARG A 43 -12.49 -0.57 -3.52
CA ARG A 43 -12.81 -1.70 -4.40
C ARG A 43 -13.47 -1.26 -5.70
N THR A 44 -14.31 -0.23 -5.66
CA THR A 44 -14.94 0.32 -6.88
C THR A 44 -13.92 0.93 -7.83
N VAL A 45 -12.89 1.62 -7.31
CA VAL A 45 -11.88 2.31 -8.12
C VAL A 45 -10.73 1.39 -8.54
N MET A 46 -10.22 0.56 -7.62
CA MET A 46 -9.03 -0.26 -7.84
C MET A 46 -9.34 -1.70 -8.24
N HIS A 47 -10.62 -2.08 -8.24
CA HIS A 47 -11.09 -3.45 -8.52
C HIS A 47 -10.47 -4.53 -7.63
N GLN A 48 -9.91 -4.16 -6.49
CA GLN A 48 -9.29 -5.05 -5.50
C GLN A 48 -9.52 -4.53 -4.08
N THR A 49 -9.26 -5.37 -3.07
CA THR A 49 -9.37 -4.91 -1.67
C THR A 49 -8.16 -4.09 -1.27
N LEU A 50 -8.35 -3.16 -0.32
CA LEU A 50 -7.26 -2.38 0.27
C LEU A 50 -6.17 -3.28 0.89
N GLY A 51 -6.57 -4.39 1.53
CA GLY A 51 -5.64 -5.33 2.15
C GLY A 51 -4.79 -6.10 1.14
N ASP A 52 -5.40 -6.53 0.02
CA ASP A 52 -4.66 -7.17 -1.08
C ASP A 52 -3.63 -6.20 -1.68
N TYR A 53 -4.06 -4.95 -1.92
CA TYR A 53 -3.18 -3.90 -2.45
C TYR A 53 -1.95 -3.67 -1.57
N ILE A 54 -2.15 -3.47 -0.25
CA ILE A 54 -1.04 -3.26 0.71
C ILE A 54 -0.10 -4.48 0.73
N ARG A 55 -0.63 -5.70 0.73
CA ARG A 55 0.17 -6.93 0.70
C ARG A 55 1.03 -7.02 -0.57
N GLN A 56 0.42 -6.77 -1.73
CA GLN A 56 1.13 -6.79 -3.02
C GLN A 56 2.23 -5.72 -3.08
N ARG A 57 1.96 -4.51 -2.58
CA ARG A 57 2.96 -3.44 -2.51
C ARG A 57 4.16 -3.82 -1.64
N ARG A 58 3.92 -4.38 -0.46
CA ARG A 58 5.01 -4.87 0.43
C ARG A 58 5.83 -5.98 -0.22
N LEU A 59 5.19 -6.94 -0.90
CA LEU A 59 5.89 -8.00 -1.63
C LEU A 59 6.77 -7.43 -2.75
N LEU A 60 6.26 -6.46 -3.50
CA LEU A 60 7.02 -5.79 -4.55
C LEU A 60 8.26 -5.06 -3.98
N LEU A 61 8.10 -4.35 -2.87
CA LEU A 61 9.21 -3.67 -2.21
C LEU A 61 10.24 -4.65 -1.64
N ALA A 62 9.80 -5.73 -1.00
CA ALA A 62 10.69 -6.79 -0.53
C ALA A 62 11.48 -7.42 -1.69
N ALA A 63 10.82 -7.70 -2.82
CA ALA A 63 11.48 -8.20 -4.02
C ALA A 63 12.47 -7.19 -4.62
N GLN A 64 12.15 -5.89 -4.58
CA GLN A 64 13.07 -4.82 -5.01
C GLN A 64 14.28 -4.72 -4.10
N ALA A 65 14.07 -4.76 -2.78
CA ALA A 65 15.15 -4.77 -1.80
C ALA A 65 16.08 -5.98 -2.00
N LEU A 66 15.53 -7.18 -2.21
CA LEU A 66 16.34 -8.39 -2.49
C LEU A 66 17.19 -8.24 -3.75
N ARG A 67 16.65 -7.63 -4.82
CA ARG A 67 17.42 -7.37 -6.05
C ARG A 67 18.47 -6.28 -5.87
N SER A 68 18.18 -5.22 -5.11
CA SER A 68 19.12 -4.13 -4.87
C SER A 68 20.22 -4.51 -3.88
N THR A 69 19.97 -5.46 -2.99
CA THR A 69 20.99 -6.07 -2.11
C THR A 69 21.88 -7.08 -2.82
N GLN A 70 22.14 -6.93 -4.13
CA GLN A 70 23.30 -7.53 -4.79
C GLN A 70 24.62 -6.94 -4.23
N ARG A 71 24.84 -7.07 -2.91
CA ARG A 71 26.20 -7.26 -2.42
C ARG A 71 26.69 -8.54 -3.09
N PRO A 72 27.83 -8.50 -3.79
CA PRO A 72 28.34 -9.67 -4.46
C PRO A 72 28.50 -10.81 -3.44
N ILE A 73 28.11 -12.02 -3.85
CA ILE A 73 28.24 -13.29 -3.11
C ILE A 73 29.73 -13.61 -2.80
N PHE A 74 30.66 -12.72 -3.15
CA PHE A 74 32.10 -12.85 -3.00
C PHE A 74 32.62 -12.56 -1.57
N ASP A 75 31.79 -12.03 -0.66
CA ASP A 75 32.15 -11.83 0.76
C ASP A 75 31.63 -12.96 1.67
N ILE A 76 31.54 -14.17 1.12
CA ILE A 76 31.46 -15.40 1.92
C ILE A 76 32.81 -16.08 1.72
N ALA A 77 33.76 -15.72 2.58
CA ALA A 77 35.09 -16.31 2.66
C ALA A 77 35.05 -17.83 2.89
#